data_AF-A0A418RP53-F1
#
_entry.id   AF-A0A418RP53-F1
#
_cell.length_a   1.000
_cell.length_b   1.000
_cell.length_c   1.000
_cell.angle_alpha   90.00
_cell.angle_beta   90.00
_cell.angle_gamma   90.00
#
_symmetry.space_group_name_H-M   'P 1'
#
loop_
_entity.id
_entity.type
_entity.pdbx_description
1 polymer ?
#
loop_
_entity_poly.entity_id
_entity_poly.type
_entity_poly.pdbx_seq_one_letter_code
_entity_poly.pdbx_strand_id
1 'polypeptide(L)'
;MTQVVKGTIHGLGMRYADGTEPMEIWVPIDRACGLPYSNGNRIPIDLQINGDHYHAGLRATVNNAYVWISPDIKTQDGISKKLAHVLEIAGFKKNDRVLLATNGKNIVLTADLDDE
;
A
#
# COMPACT_ATOMS: atom_id res chain seq x y z
N MET A 1 9.26 17.54 4.92
CA MET A 1 9.65 16.64 6.01
C MET A 1 9.12 15.27 5.67
N THR A 2 9.92 14.22 5.84
CA THR A 2 9.48 12.83 5.62
C THR A 2 8.81 12.33 6.90
N GLN A 3 7.61 11.77 6.79
CA GLN A 3 6.91 11.09 7.88
C GLN A 3 7.00 9.57 7.67
N VAL A 4 6.99 8.81 8.75
CA VAL A 4 6.95 7.34 8.69
C VAL A 4 5.72 6.87 9.44
N VAL A 5 4.88 6.07 8.77
CA VAL A 5 3.66 5.52 9.35
C VAL A 5 3.68 3.99 9.29
N LYS A 6 3.14 3.35 10.32
CA LYS A 6 3.05 1.88 10.40
C LYS A 6 1.78 1.39 9.70
N GLY A 7 1.93 0.35 8.89
CA GLY A 7 0.85 -0.30 8.16
C GLY A 7 0.92 -1.82 8.22
N THR A 8 -0.02 -2.47 7.55
CA THR A 8 -0.10 -3.94 7.49
C THR A 8 -0.58 -4.37 6.12
N ILE A 9 0.02 -5.42 5.57
CA ILE A 9 -0.43 -6.04 4.33
C ILE A 9 -1.68 -6.87 4.63
N HIS A 10 -2.79 -6.52 4.00
CA HIS A 10 -4.07 -7.16 4.19
C HIS A 10 -4.50 -7.91 2.93
N GLY A 11 -4.95 -9.15 3.08
CA GLY A 11 -5.54 -9.93 1.99
C GLY A 11 -7.07 -9.85 2.03
N LEU A 12 -7.71 -9.75 0.87
CA LEU A 12 -9.17 -9.55 0.77
C LEU A 12 -10.02 -10.82 0.87
N GLY A 13 -9.42 -11.99 1.11
CA GLY A 13 -10.12 -13.27 1.30
C GLY A 13 -10.73 -13.88 0.03
N MET A 14 -10.77 -13.15 -1.07
CA MET A 14 -11.15 -13.64 -2.39
C MET A 14 -9.90 -13.99 -3.22
N ARG A 15 -10.05 -14.76 -4.30
CA ARG A 15 -8.96 -15.10 -5.21
C ARG A 15 -9.26 -14.65 -6.63
N TYR A 16 -8.23 -14.16 -7.31
CA TYR A 16 -8.24 -13.97 -8.75
C TYR A 16 -8.29 -15.32 -9.48
N ALA A 17 -8.53 -15.29 -10.80
CA ALA A 17 -8.56 -16.48 -11.65
C ALA A 17 -7.24 -17.27 -11.66
N ASP A 18 -6.10 -16.60 -11.42
CA ASP A 18 -4.78 -17.21 -11.29
C ASP A 18 -4.49 -17.77 -9.88
N GLY A 19 -5.48 -17.73 -8.98
CA GLY A 19 -5.37 -18.23 -7.61
C GLY A 19 -4.75 -17.24 -6.61
N THR A 20 -4.18 -16.13 -7.07
CA THR A 20 -3.60 -15.10 -6.20
C THR A 20 -4.70 -14.35 -5.42
N GLU A 21 -4.50 -14.13 -4.12
CA GLU A 21 -5.37 -13.28 -3.30
C GLU A 21 -5.03 -11.80 -3.54
N PRO A 22 -6.00 -10.92 -3.83
CA PRO A 22 -5.75 -9.47 -3.85
C PRO A 22 -5.26 -8.98 -2.49
N MET A 23 -4.25 -8.11 -2.52
CA MET A 23 -3.69 -7.51 -1.31
C MET A 23 -3.80 -5.99 -1.34
N GLU A 24 -4.03 -5.41 -0.17
CA GLU A 24 -4.00 -3.98 0.12
C GLU A 24 -2.95 -3.72 1.20
N ILE A 25 -2.47 -2.47 1.30
CA ILE A 25 -1.66 -2.04 2.46
C ILE A 25 -2.51 -1.10 3.28
N TRP A 26 -2.84 -1.48 4.50
CA TRP A 26 -3.69 -0.73 5.40
C TRP A 26 -2.87 0.09 6.38
N VAL A 27 -3.29 1.32 6.64
CA VAL A 27 -2.76 2.21 7.67
C VAL A 27 -3.93 2.68 8.52
N PRO A 28 -3.93 2.44 9.84
CA PRO A 28 -4.94 2.99 10.75
C PRO A 28 -5.06 4.52 10.58
N ILE A 29 -6.29 5.04 10.50
CA ILE A 29 -6.53 6.44 10.14
C ILE A 29 -5.96 7.43 11.18
N ASP A 30 -5.92 7.02 12.45
CA ASP A 30 -5.30 7.76 13.57
C ASP A 30 -3.77 7.84 13.48
N ARG A 31 -3.16 6.99 12.64
CA ARG A 31 -1.72 6.92 12.38
C ARG A 31 -1.35 7.28 10.95
N ALA A 32 -2.30 7.67 10.12
CA ALA A 32 -2.11 8.00 8.70
C ALA A 32 -1.56 9.42 8.45
N CYS A 33 -0.93 10.05 9.46
CA CYS A 33 -0.40 11.40 9.33
C CYS A 33 0.63 11.48 8.20
N GLY A 34 0.49 12.49 7.33
CA GLY A 34 1.37 12.70 6.18
C GLY A 34 0.97 11.96 4.90
N LEU A 35 0.03 11.01 4.98
CA LEU A 35 -0.52 10.37 3.79
C LEU A 35 -1.54 11.28 3.09
N PRO A 36 -1.50 11.41 1.74
CA PRO A 36 -2.41 12.28 1.01
C PRO A 36 -3.73 11.54 0.73
N TYR A 37 -4.62 11.47 1.70
CA TYR A 37 -5.93 10.84 1.53
C TYR A 37 -7.09 11.84 1.67
N SER A 38 -8.22 11.49 1.07
CA SER A 38 -9.49 12.18 1.23
C SER A 38 -10.61 11.14 1.18
N ASN A 39 -11.55 11.23 2.10
CA ASN A 39 -12.68 10.30 2.15
C ASN A 39 -13.46 10.30 0.83
N GLY A 40 -13.77 9.10 0.33
CA GLY A 40 -14.52 8.89 -0.91
C GLY A 40 -13.68 9.06 -2.19
N ASN A 41 -12.43 9.53 -2.09
CA ASN A 41 -11.58 9.79 -3.25
C ASN A 41 -10.46 8.74 -3.35
N ARG A 42 -10.11 8.40 -4.60
CA ARG A 42 -8.87 7.69 -4.91
C ARG A 42 -7.80 8.71 -5.24
N ILE A 43 -6.84 8.89 -4.35
CA ILE A 43 -5.73 9.83 -4.55
C ILE A 43 -4.56 9.09 -5.22
N PRO A 44 -4.07 9.55 -6.38
CA PRO A 44 -2.90 8.95 -7.01
C PRO A 44 -1.64 9.23 -6.20
N ILE A 45 -0.81 8.20 -6.04
CA ILE A 45 0.47 8.24 -5.33
C ILE A 45 1.54 7.52 -6.17
N ASP A 46 2.78 7.89 -5.93
CA ASP A 46 3.97 7.20 -6.42
C ASP A 46 4.49 6.30 -5.29
N LEU A 47 4.44 5.00 -5.53
CA LEU A 47 4.79 3.96 -4.57
C LEU A 47 6.10 3.30 -5.01
N GLN A 48 7.07 3.26 -4.11
CA GLN A 48 8.33 2.55 -4.32
C GLN A 48 8.37 1.29 -3.47
N ILE A 49 8.65 0.14 -4.09
CA ILE A 49 8.78 -1.17 -3.43
C ILE A 49 10.06 -1.82 -3.95
N ASN A 50 10.99 -2.16 -3.06
CA ASN A 50 12.27 -2.80 -3.41
C ASN A 50 13.05 -2.09 -4.54
N GLY A 51 13.01 -0.75 -4.57
CA GLY A 51 13.67 0.05 -5.61
C GLY A 51 12.82 0.34 -6.84
N ASP A 52 11.78 -0.45 -7.11
CA ASP A 52 10.89 -0.27 -8.27
C ASP A 52 9.79 0.76 -8.00
N HIS A 53 9.43 1.53 -9.02
CA HIS A 53 8.43 2.59 -8.95
C HIS A 53 7.11 2.20 -9.61
N TYR A 54 6.02 2.49 -8.90
CA TYR A 54 4.66 2.19 -9.32
C TYR A 54 3.73 3.38 -9.09
N HIS A 55 2.73 3.54 -9.95
CA HIS A 55 1.59 4.41 -9.70
C HIS A 55 0.50 3.61 -9.00
N ALA A 56 0.13 4.03 -7.79
CA ALA A 56 -0.89 3.39 -6.99
C ALA A 56 -2.01 4.38 -6.63
N GLY A 57 -3.10 3.85 -6.06
CA GLY A 57 -4.19 4.66 -5.54
C GLY A 57 -4.32 4.50 -4.04
N LEU A 58 -4.26 5.62 -3.32
CA LEU A 58 -4.59 5.67 -1.89
C LEU A 58 -6.07 5.99 -1.72
N ARG A 59 -6.78 5.25 -0.87
CA ARG A 59 -8.22 5.40 -0.63
C ARG A 59 -8.52 5.48 0.86
N ALA A 60 -9.61 6.17 1.17
CA ALA A 60 -10.23 6.18 2.49
C ALA A 60 -11.74 6.35 2.31
N THR A 61 -12.54 5.82 3.25
CA THR A 61 -13.99 6.03 3.29
C THR A 61 -14.41 6.40 4.70
N VAL A 62 -15.56 7.07 4.83
CA VAL A 62 -16.09 7.51 6.15
C VAL A 62 -16.33 6.32 7.09
N ASN A 63 -16.64 5.14 6.54
CA ASN A 63 -17.00 3.96 7.32
C ASN A 63 -15.82 3.06 7.66
N ASN A 64 -14.61 3.34 7.14
CA ASN A 64 -13.42 2.54 7.39
C ASN A 64 -12.44 3.32 8.26
N ALA A 65 -12.01 2.73 9.38
CA ALA A 65 -11.02 3.32 10.29
C ALA A 65 -9.57 3.22 9.78
N TYR A 66 -9.38 3.12 8.47
CA TYR A 66 -8.08 2.95 7.84
C TYR A 66 -8.05 3.60 6.46
N VAL A 67 -6.83 3.99 6.09
CA VAL A 67 -6.44 4.39 4.74
C VAL A 67 -5.77 3.19 4.09
N TRP A 68 -5.98 2.96 2.79
CA TRP A 68 -5.34 1.84 2.13
C TRP A 68 -4.80 2.15 0.74
N ILE A 69 -3.70 1.48 0.40
CA ILE A 69 -3.18 1.40 -0.96
C ILE A 69 -3.97 0.30 -1.70
N SER A 70 -4.52 0.67 -2.86
CA SER A 70 -5.38 -0.18 -3.69
C SER A 70 -4.63 -1.40 -4.25
N PRO A 71 -5.31 -2.52 -4.53
CA PRO A 71 -4.69 -3.74 -5.05
C PRO A 71 -4.23 -3.62 -6.50
N ASP A 72 -4.77 -2.68 -7.26
CA ASP A 72 -4.40 -2.37 -8.64
C ASP A 72 -3.39 -1.21 -8.70
N ILE A 73 -2.22 -1.50 -9.25
CA ILE A 73 -1.13 -0.53 -9.44
C ILE A 73 -0.66 -0.56 -10.90
N LYS A 74 0.15 0.41 -11.30
CA LYS A 74 0.74 0.47 -12.65
C LYS A 74 2.23 0.69 -12.55
N THR A 75 3.00 0.14 -13.50
CA THR A 75 4.41 0.53 -13.69
C THR A 75 4.50 1.97 -14.21
N GLN A 76 5.70 2.53 -14.27
CA GLN A 76 5.96 3.85 -14.88
C GLN A 76 5.50 3.92 -16.34
N ASP A 77 5.60 2.82 -17.09
CA ASP A 77 5.11 2.71 -18.47
C ASP A 77 3.58 2.55 -18.58
N GLY A 78 2.87 2.62 -17.45
CA GLY A 78 1.41 2.51 -17.40
C GLY A 78 0.86 1.08 -17.45
N ILE A 79 1.72 0.06 -17.40
CA ILE A 79 1.31 -1.35 -17.43
C ILE A 79 0.69 -1.73 -16.09
N SER A 80 -0.55 -2.22 -16.10
CA SER A 80 -1.23 -2.69 -14.90
C SER A 80 -0.54 -3.91 -14.29
N LYS A 81 -0.36 -3.86 -12.96
CA LYS A 81 0.15 -4.94 -12.12
C LYS A 81 -0.76 -5.13 -10.91
N LYS A 82 -0.74 -6.34 -10.35
CA LYS A 82 -1.38 -6.63 -9.06
C LYS A 82 -0.37 -6.31 -7.96
N LEU A 83 -0.80 -5.57 -6.94
CA LEU A 83 0.02 -5.27 -5.77
C LEU A 83 0.51 -6.56 -5.10
N ALA A 84 -0.35 -7.58 -5.01
CA ALA A 84 -0.01 -8.89 -4.44
C ALA A 84 1.23 -9.53 -5.10
N HIS A 85 1.33 -9.51 -6.43
CA HIS A 85 2.49 -10.06 -7.14
C HIS A 85 3.76 -9.25 -6.87
N VAL A 86 3.64 -7.92 -6.82
CA VAL A 86 4.78 -7.04 -6.53
C VAL A 86 5.28 -7.23 -5.09
N LEU A 87 4.35 -7.34 -4.13
CA LEU A 87 4.67 -7.62 -2.74
C LEU A 87 5.37 -8.98 -2.58
N GLU A 88 4.84 -10.02 -3.22
CA GLU A 88 5.41 -11.38 -3.19
C GLU A 88 6.84 -11.42 -3.76
N ILE A 89 7.08 -10.78 -4.91
CA ILE A 89 8.41 -10.65 -5.52
C ILE A 89 9.38 -9.91 -4.60
N ALA A 90 8.89 -8.90 -3.88
CA ALA A 90 9.65 -8.15 -2.89
C ALA A 90 9.80 -8.87 -1.54
N GLY A 91 9.28 -10.11 -1.41
CA GLY A 91 9.42 -10.94 -0.22
C GLY A 91 8.39 -10.71 0.89
N PHE A 92 7.41 -9.84 0.66
CA PHE A 92 6.33 -9.57 1.61
C PHE A 92 5.20 -10.60 1.54
N LYS A 93 4.51 -10.79 2.66
CA LYS A 93 3.38 -11.71 2.83
C LYS A 93 2.20 -11.03 3.49
N LYS A 94 1.04 -11.71 3.39
CA LYS A 94 -0.17 -11.32 4.12
C LYS A 94 0.10 -11.25 5.62
N ASN A 95 -0.41 -10.21 6.26
CA ASN A 95 -0.24 -9.85 7.67
C ASN A 95 1.15 -9.33 8.06
N ASP A 96 2.08 -9.16 7.12
CA ASP A 96 3.34 -8.51 7.45
C ASP A 96 3.10 -7.06 7.88
N ARG A 97 3.83 -6.65 8.92
CA ARG A 97 3.93 -5.25 9.36
C ARG A 97 4.90 -4.53 8.42
N VAL A 98 4.54 -3.32 8.03
CA VAL A 98 5.32 -2.51 7.08
C VAL A 98 5.41 -1.07 7.55
N LEU A 99 6.46 -0.38 7.10
CA LEU A 99 6.62 1.05 7.26
C LEU A 99 6.40 1.74 5.91
N LEU A 100 5.69 2.86 5.94
CA LEU A 100 5.51 3.74 4.81
C LEU A 100 6.20 5.07 5.11
N ALA A 101 7.37 5.28 4.51
CA ALA A 101 8.03 6.57 4.53
C ALA A 101 7.41 7.45 3.44
N THR A 102 6.84 8.60 3.81
CA THR A 102 6.09 9.47 2.91
C THR A 102 6.55 10.92 3.00
N ASN A 103 6.58 11.60 1.85
CA ASN A 103 6.68 13.07 1.76
C ASN A 103 5.44 13.68 1.07
N GLY A 104 4.28 13.04 1.27
CA GLY A 104 3.05 13.32 0.55
C GLY A 104 2.79 12.22 -0.48
N LYS A 105 2.85 12.56 -1.77
CA LYS A 105 2.51 11.59 -2.84
C LYS A 105 3.58 10.54 -3.11
N ASN A 106 4.83 10.76 -2.71
CA ASN A 106 5.86 9.74 -2.82
C ASN A 106 5.90 8.92 -1.54
N ILE A 107 5.75 7.61 -1.67
CA ILE A 107 5.69 6.65 -0.58
C ILE A 107 6.70 5.54 -0.87
N VAL A 108 7.55 5.25 0.11
CA VAL A 108 8.49 4.13 0.07
C VAL A 108 8.03 3.07 1.08
N LEU A 109 7.84 1.85 0.60
CA LEU A 109 7.49 0.69 1.43
C LEU A 109 8.75 -0.02 1.91
N THR A 110 8.84 -0.26 3.21
CA THR A 110 9.87 -1.14 3.81
C THR A 110 9.25 -2.09 4.82
N ALA A 111 9.93 -3.20 5.10
CA ALA A 111 9.55 -4.07 6.21
C ALA A 111 9.66 -3.33 7.55
N ASP A 112 8.74 -3.62 8.48
CA ASP A 112 8.89 -3.25 9.88
C ASP A 112 9.73 -4.34 10.56
N LEU A 113 11.03 -4.08 10.70
CA LEU A 113 12.01 -5.03 11.26
C LEU A 113 12.14 -4.93 12.79
N ASP A 114 11.25 -4.16 13.43
CA ASP A 114 11.17 -4.15 14.89
C ASP A 114 10.66 -5.52 15.36
N ASP A 115 11.60 -6.41 15.69
CA ASP A 115 11.37 -7.64 16.45
C ASP A 115 10.82 -7.25 17.83
N GLU A 116 9.54 -7.54 18.10
CA GLU A 116 9.05 -7.76 19.47
C GLU A 116 9.26 -9.22 19.87
#